data_AF-A0AAD7H8N0-F1
#
_entry.id   AF-A0AAD7H8N0-F1
#
_cell.length_a   1.000
_cell.length_b   1.000
_cell.length_c   1.000
_cell.angle_alpha   90.00
_cell.angle_beta   90.00
_cell.angle_gamma   90.00
#
_symmetry.space_group_name_H-M   'P 1'
#
loop_
_entity.id
_entity.type
_entity.pdbx_description
1 polymer ?
#
loop_
_entity_poly.entity_id
_entity_poly.type
_entity_poly.pdbx_seq_one_letter_code
_entity_poly.pdbx_strand_id
1 'polypeptide(L)'
;MVIYCPPGTTVLIPGSVVRWGFTALEKGDTRYTFQQYFNAAVGRWVDQGFRSDADFAKKATAEEWNLYEDARFERVESCMRLFSKLEELFV
;
A
#
# COMPACT_ATOMS: atom_id res chain seq x y z
N MET A 1 -13.44 11.83 -0.87
CA MET A 1 -13.74 11.59 0.56
C MET A 1 -12.86 12.49 1.40
N VAL A 2 -13.40 13.09 2.46
CA VAL A 2 -12.64 13.86 3.46
C VAL A 2 -12.89 13.19 4.81
N ILE A 3 -11.82 12.89 5.54
CA ILE A 3 -11.89 12.27 6.88
C ILE A 3 -11.43 13.32 7.90
N TYR A 4 -12.22 13.52 8.94
CA TYR A 4 -11.82 14.32 10.10
C TYR A 4 -11.05 13.44 11.08
N CYS A 5 -9.83 13.84 11.42
CA CYS A 5 -8.94 13.09 12.33
C CYS A 5 -8.64 13.94 13.57
N PRO A 6 -9.40 13.78 14.67
CA PRO A 6 -9.08 14.42 15.96
C PRO A 6 -7.67 14.07 16.45
N PRO A 7 -7.07 14.88 17.35
CA PRO A 7 -5.82 14.52 18.03
C PRO A 7 -5.88 13.12 18.65
N GLY A 8 -4.82 12.34 18.47
CA GLY A 8 -4.75 10.94 18.93
C GLY A 8 -5.38 9.92 17.98
N THR A 9 -5.98 10.35 16.87
CA THR A 9 -6.52 9.43 15.86
C THR A 9 -5.40 8.74 15.09
N THR A 10 -5.54 7.42 14.93
CA THR A 10 -4.71 6.62 14.01
C THR A 10 -5.57 6.19 12.83
N VAL A 11 -5.08 6.45 11.61
CA VAL A 11 -5.75 6.05 10.37
C VAL A 11 -4.81 5.14 9.58
N LEU A 12 -5.31 3.97 9.18
CA LEU A 12 -4.62 3.08 8.26
C LEU A 12 -5.04 3.45 6.84
N ILE A 13 -4.08 3.84 6.01
CA ILE A 13 -4.30 4.20 4.61
C ILE A 13 -3.54 3.20 3.72
N PRO A 14 -4.22 2.52 2.78
CA PRO A 14 -3.55 1.70 1.76
C PRO A 14 -2.91 2.61 0.70
N GLY A 15 -1.83 3.30 1.07
CA GLY A 15 -1.23 4.38 0.28
C GLY A 15 -0.61 3.95 -1.05
N SER A 16 -0.38 2.65 -1.27
CA SER A 16 0.05 2.10 -2.55
C SER A 16 -1.09 1.99 -3.57
N VAL A 17 -2.35 2.07 -3.12
CA VAL A 17 -3.54 1.84 -3.93
C VAL A 17 -4.40 3.10 -4.03
N VAL A 18 -4.39 3.94 -3.00
CA VAL A 18 -5.20 5.17 -2.93
C VAL A 18 -4.30 6.39 -2.91
N ARG A 19 -4.59 7.37 -3.77
CA ARG A 19 -4.00 8.71 -3.67
C ARG A 19 -4.65 9.46 -2.52
N TRP A 20 -3.83 9.96 -1.60
CA TRP A 20 -4.30 10.71 -0.43
C TRP A 20 -3.38 11.90 -0.17
N GLY A 21 -3.80 12.76 0.75
CA GLY A 21 -3.03 13.92 1.18
C GLY A 21 -3.75 14.65 2.30
N PHE A 22 -3.12 15.69 2.80
CA PHE A 22 -3.70 16.52 3.85
C PHE A 22 -4.40 17.74 3.28
N THR A 23 -5.47 18.17 3.95
CA THR A 23 -6.09 19.48 3.70
C THR A 23 -5.25 20.60 4.31
N ALA A 24 -5.44 21.82 3.79
CA ALA A 24 -4.88 23.04 4.35
C ALA A 24 -5.40 23.26 5.78
N LEU A 25 -4.57 23.90 6.61
CA LEU A 25 -4.90 24.30 7.97
C LEU A 25 -5.43 25.73 7.98
N GLU A 26 -6.26 26.06 8.97
CA GLU A 26 -6.66 27.44 9.21
C GLU A 26 -5.52 28.25 9.84
N LYS A 27 -5.64 29.58 9.79
CA LYS A 27 -4.62 30.48 10.33
C LYS A 27 -4.55 30.34 11.85
N GLY A 28 -3.39 29.93 12.36
CA GLY A 28 -3.13 29.76 13.79
C GLY A 28 -3.17 28.31 14.25
N ASP A 29 -3.67 27.39 13.42
CA ASP A 29 -3.71 25.97 13.73
C ASP A 29 -2.34 25.30 13.55
N THR A 30 -2.08 24.29 14.38
CA THR A 30 -0.90 23.43 14.27
C THR A 30 -1.32 21.97 14.24
N ARG A 31 -0.81 21.21 13.25
CA ARG A 31 -1.04 19.77 13.14
C ARG A 31 0.28 19.02 13.26
N TYR A 32 0.33 18.08 14.19
CA TYR A 32 1.38 17.08 14.28
C TYR A 32 0.87 15.75 13.74
N THR A 33 1.67 15.11 12.90
CA THR A 33 1.35 13.79 12.34
C THR A 33 2.61 12.94 12.35
N PHE A 34 2.44 11.66 12.65
CA PHE A 34 3.50 10.65 12.58
C PHE A 34 3.04 9.56 11.62
N GLN A 35 3.83 9.32 10.58
CA GLN A 35 3.52 8.32 9.58
C GLN A 35 4.47 7.14 9.73
N GLN A 36 3.91 5.96 9.96
CA GLN A 36 4.61 4.70 9.82
C GLN A 36 4.22 4.09 8.48
N TYR A 37 5.21 3.65 7.71
CA TYR A 37 4.97 2.93 6.46
C TYR A 37 5.99 1.82 6.32
N PHE A 38 5.60 0.77 5.60
CA PHE A 38 6.50 -0.29 5.18
C PHE A 38 6.78 -0.14 3.69
N ASN A 39 8.05 -0.14 3.30
CA ASN A 39 8.42 -0.11 1.90
C ASN A 39 8.28 -1.51 1.29
N ALA A 40 7.29 -1.69 0.42
CA ALA A 40 7.02 -2.96 -0.23
C ALA A 40 8.21 -3.51 -1.05
N ALA A 41 9.15 -2.65 -1.50
CA ALA A 41 10.35 -3.09 -2.19
C ALA A 41 11.29 -3.89 -1.26
N VAL A 42 11.32 -3.57 0.04
CA VAL A 42 12.13 -4.31 1.03
C VAL A 42 11.59 -5.72 1.20
N GLY A 43 10.26 -5.87 1.31
CA GLY A 43 9.62 -7.19 1.35
C GLY A 43 9.95 -8.02 0.10
N ARG A 44 9.75 -7.44 -1.09
CA ARG A 44 10.08 -8.13 -2.35
C ARG A 44 11.54 -8.55 -2.43
N TRP A 45 12.47 -7.70 -2.00
CA TRP A 45 13.89 -8.03 -1.99
C TRP A 45 14.19 -9.26 -1.11
N VAL A 46 13.54 -9.37 0.05
CA VAL A 46 13.63 -10.56 0.92
C VAL A 46 13.04 -11.79 0.23
N ASP A 47 11.84 -11.68 -0.34
CA ASP A 47 11.17 -12.78 -1.05
C ASP A 47 11.98 -13.29 -2.26
N GLN A 48 12.68 -12.38 -2.93
CA GLN A 48 13.57 -12.68 -4.05
C GLN A 48 14.91 -13.28 -3.63
N GLY A 49 15.11 -13.59 -2.35
CA GLY A 49 16.38 -14.13 -1.83
C GLY A 49 17.49 -13.10 -1.84
N PHE A 50 17.17 -11.85 -1.47
CA PHE A 50 18.10 -10.73 -1.39
C PHE A 50 18.70 -10.30 -2.73
N ARG A 51 17.98 -10.56 -3.84
CA ARG A 51 18.35 -10.17 -5.20
C ARG A 51 17.60 -8.89 -5.61
N SER A 52 18.20 -8.08 -6.47
CA SER A 52 17.48 -6.99 -7.13
C SER A 52 16.40 -7.56 -8.05
N ASP A 53 15.35 -6.79 -8.36
CA ASP A 53 14.30 -7.21 -9.31
C ASP A 53 14.93 -7.65 -10.67
N ALA A 54 15.97 -6.95 -11.12
CA ALA A 54 16.67 -7.27 -12.36
C ALA A 54 17.51 -8.57 -12.27
N ASP A 55 18.14 -8.84 -11.13
CA ASP A 55 18.89 -10.08 -10.92
C ASP A 55 17.97 -11.28 -10.73
N PHE A 56 16.86 -11.09 -10.00
CA PHE A 56 15.83 -12.10 -9.83
C PHE A 56 15.25 -12.50 -11.20
N ALA A 57 14.83 -11.53 -12.02
CA ALA A 57 14.28 -11.81 -13.34
C ALA A 57 15.23 -12.56 -14.29
N LYS A 58 16.54 -12.40 -14.13
CA LYS A 58 17.55 -13.10 -14.94
C LYS A 58 17.89 -14.50 -14.44
N LYS A 59 17.79 -14.74 -13.13
CA LYS A 59 18.35 -15.92 -12.46
C LYS A 59 17.30 -16.79 -11.77
N ALA A 60 16.05 -16.34 -11.73
CA ALA A 60 14.97 -17.10 -11.12
C ALA A 60 14.78 -18.44 -11.85
N THR A 61 14.55 -19.50 -11.08
CA THR A 61 14.05 -20.74 -11.66
C THR A 61 12.61 -20.54 -12.15
N ALA A 62 12.13 -21.44 -13.00
CA ALA A 62 10.74 -21.40 -13.45
C ALA A 62 9.76 -21.50 -12.26
N GLU A 63 10.11 -22.26 -11.23
CA GLU A 63 9.32 -22.40 -10.00
C GLU A 63 9.29 -21.10 -9.20
N GLU A 64 10.45 -20.47 -8.95
CA GLU A 64 10.52 -19.17 -8.26
C GLU A 64 9.74 -18.08 -9.01
N TRP A 65 9.82 -18.08 -10.34
CA TRP A 65 9.10 -17.11 -11.16
C TRP A 65 7.58 -17.30 -11.10
N ASN A 66 7.11 -18.54 -11.18
CA ASN A 66 5.69 -18.85 -11.08
C ASN A 66 5.12 -18.44 -9.71
N LEU A 67 5.82 -18.78 -8.62
CA LEU A 67 5.44 -18.36 -7.27
C LEU A 67 5.37 -16.83 -7.14
N TYR A 68 6.32 -16.11 -7.74
CA TYR A 68 6.31 -14.65 -7.75
C TYR A 68 5.10 -14.07 -8.50
N GLU A 69 4.77 -14.60 -9.69
CA GLU A 69 3.63 -14.12 -10.48
C GLU A 69 2.28 -14.47 -9.82
N ASP A 70 2.15 -15.65 -9.22
CA ASP A 70 0.95 -16.03 -8.46
C ASP A 70 0.73 -15.08 -7.27
N ALA A 71 1.77 -14.86 -6.46
CA ALA A 71 1.70 -13.93 -5.33
C ALA A 71 1.45 -12.47 -5.77
N ARG A 72 1.95 -12.08 -6.96
CA ARG A 72 1.67 -10.77 -7.54
C ARG A 72 0.20 -10.62 -7.89
N PHE A 73 -0.42 -11.64 -8.49
CA PHE A 73 -1.84 -11.62 -8.85
C PHE A 73 -2.72 -11.54 -7.60
N GLU A 74 -2.47 -12.40 -6.61
CA GLU A 74 -3.18 -12.40 -5.33
C GLU A 74 -3.08 -11.04 -4.61
N ARG A 75 -1.91 -10.41 -4.65
CA ARG A 75 -1.72 -9.07 -4.07
C ARG A 75 -2.58 -8.02 -4.76
N VAL A 76 -2.64 -8.02 -6.09
CA VAL A 76 -3.46 -7.06 -6.85
C VAL A 76 -4.94 -7.27 -6.50
N GLU A 77 -5.40 -8.52 -6.52
CA GLU A 77 -6.78 -8.85 -6.16
C GLU A 77 -7.12 -8.41 -4.72
N SER A 78 -6.23 -8.71 -3.76
CA SER A 78 -6.39 -8.30 -2.36
C SER A 78 -6.44 -6.78 -2.21
N CYS A 79 -5.61 -6.04 -2.94
CA CYS A 79 -5.64 -4.58 -2.95
C CYS A 79 -6.98 -4.03 -3.49
N MET A 80 -7.53 -4.64 -4.54
CA MET A 80 -8.83 -4.22 -5.11
C MET A 80 -9.98 -4.42 -4.12
N ARG A 81 -9.92 -5.46 -3.28
CA ARG A 81 -10.92 -5.73 -2.23
C ARG A 81 -10.92 -4.70 -1.10
N LEU A 82 -9.91 -3.81 -1.03
CA LEU A 82 -9.88 -2.72 -0.04
C LEU A 82 -10.80 -1.54 -0.41
N PHE A 83 -11.32 -1.50 -1.64
CA PHE A 83 -12.29 -0.51 -2.05
C PHE A 83 -13.72 -1.00 -1.81
N SER A 84 -14.57 -0.09 -1.35
CA SER A 84 -16.02 -0.31 -1.38
C SER A 84 -16.51 -0.44 -2.83
N LYS A 85 -17.51 -1.28 -3.04
CA LYS A 85 -18.25 -1.37 -4.30
C LYS A 85 -19.22 -0.21 -4.42
N LEU A 86 -19.55 0.17 -5.66
CA LEU A 86 -20.47 1.29 -5.90
C LEU A 86 -21.84 1.09 -5.23
N GLU A 87 -22.33 -0.14 -5.24
CA GLU A 87 -23.60 -0.56 -4.62
C GLU A 87 -23.60 -0.38 -3.09
N GLU A 88 -22.44 -0.46 -2.44
CA GLU A 88 -22.29 -0.32 -0.99
C GLU A 88 -22.32 1.15 -0.53
N LEU A 89 -22.23 2.10 -1.47
CA LEU A 89 -22.14 3.53 -1.17
C LEU A 89 -23.50 4.25 -1.13
N PHE A 90 -24.57 3.59 -1.58
CA PHE A 90 -25.92 4.19 -1.68
C PHE A 90 -26.96 3.52 -0.77
N VAL A 91 -26.49 2.84 0.29
CA VAL A 91 -27.35 2.32 1.36
C VAL A 91 -27.62 3.41 2.40
#